data_AF-T0YDV6-F1
#
_entry.id   AF-T0YDV6-F1
#
_cell.length_a   1.000
_cell.length_b   1.000
_cell.length_c   1.000
_cell.angle_alpha   90.00
_cell.angle_beta   90.00
_cell.angle_gamma   90.00
#
_symmetry.space_group_name_H-M   'P 1'
#
loop_
_entity.id
_entity.type
_entity.pdbx_description
1 polymer ?
#
loop_
_entity_poly.entity_id
_entity_poly.type
_entity_poly.pdbx_seq_one_letter_code
_entity_poly.pdbx_strand_id
1 'polypeptide(L)'
;MAQAAAALDGVTRVRSVAHPANVHALAAVLAPQVVAAAAGFTHVLAPSTTFGKDLMPRVAALLGVAQVSDLMQVEDAQRFVRPIYAGNALIT
;
A
#
# COMPACT_ATOMS: atom_id res chain seq x y z
N MET A 1 3.29 -18.08 4.50
CA MET A 1 2.52 -16.89 4.08
C MET A 1 2.55 -16.66 2.57
N ALA A 2 3.71 -16.69 1.90
CA ALA A 2 3.78 -16.50 0.45
C ALA A 2 2.86 -17.46 -0.35
N GLN A 3 2.79 -18.72 0.06
CA GLN A 3 1.96 -19.74 -0.59
C GLN A 3 0.45 -19.50 -0.42
N ALA A 4 0.04 -19.01 0.75
CA ALA A 4 -1.35 -18.62 1.00
C ALA A 4 -1.73 -17.37 0.18
N ALA A 5 -0.82 -16.40 0.05
CA ALA A 5 -1.04 -15.24 -0.81
C ALA A 5 -1.11 -15.61 -2.30
N ALA A 6 -0.33 -16.61 -2.74
CA ALA A 6 -0.33 -17.08 -4.13
C ALA A 6 -1.62 -17.83 -4.51
N ALA A 7 -2.37 -18.33 -3.53
CA ALA A 7 -3.64 -19.01 -3.75
C ALA A 7 -4.85 -18.05 -3.84
N LEU A 8 -4.65 -16.74 -3.66
CA LEU A 8 -5.71 -15.75 -3.77
C LEU A 8 -6.07 -15.47 -5.23
N ASP A 9 -7.36 -15.34 -5.50
CA ASP A 9 -7.86 -15.00 -6.83
C ASP A 9 -7.31 -13.65 -7.32
N GLY A 10 -6.92 -13.60 -8.60
CA GLY A 10 -6.36 -12.40 -9.24
C GLY A 10 -4.88 -12.13 -8.95
N VAL A 11 -4.22 -12.89 -8.06
CA VAL A 11 -2.77 -12.76 -7.84
C VAL A 11 -2.00 -13.40 -8.98
N THR A 12 -1.28 -12.58 -9.75
CA THR A 12 -0.42 -13.06 -10.87
C THR A 12 1.00 -13.41 -10.43
N ARG A 13 1.49 -12.80 -9.35
CA ARG A 13 2.84 -13.00 -8.83
C ARG A 13 2.93 -12.63 -7.35
N VAL A 14 3.66 -13.44 -6.58
CA VAL A 14 4.05 -13.13 -5.20
C VAL A 14 5.55 -12.91 -5.12
N ARG A 15 5.98 -11.82 -4.47
CA ARG A 15 7.38 -11.55 -4.15
C ARG A 15 7.58 -11.67 -2.65
N SER A 16 8.55 -12.47 -2.22
CA SER A 16 8.92 -12.61 -0.80
C SER A 16 10.29 -12.00 -0.58
N VAL A 17 10.43 -11.19 0.47
CA VAL A 17 11.68 -10.54 0.86
C VAL A 17 12.01 -10.96 2.28
N ALA A 18 12.91 -11.94 2.41
CA ALA A 18 13.43 -12.40 3.69
C ALA A 18 14.72 -11.63 4.00
N HIS A 19 14.68 -10.77 5.02
CA HIS A 19 15.83 -9.98 5.45
C HIS A 19 15.80 -9.85 6.98
N PRO A 20 16.94 -10.02 7.70
CA PRO A 20 16.96 -9.94 9.16
C PRO A 20 16.45 -8.60 9.72
N ALA A 21 16.66 -7.50 9.00
CA ALA A 21 16.12 -6.19 9.39
C ALA A 21 14.58 -6.12 9.39
N ASN A 22 13.89 -7.05 8.71
CA ASN A 22 12.44 -7.09 8.61
C ASN A 22 11.78 -7.82 9.80
N VAL A 23 12.56 -8.29 10.77
CA VAL A 23 12.04 -8.94 12.00
C VAL A 23 11.03 -8.05 12.71
N HIS A 24 11.29 -6.73 12.71
CA HIS A 24 10.32 -5.74 13.16
C HIS A 24 9.75 -5.01 11.96
N ALA A 25 8.43 -4.82 11.96
CA ALA A 25 7.69 -4.19 10.87
C ALA A 25 7.82 -2.65 10.90
N LEU A 26 9.06 -2.14 10.91
CA LEU A 26 9.36 -0.72 10.99
C LEU A 26 9.21 -0.07 9.61
N ALA A 27 8.38 0.97 9.49
CA ALA A 27 8.22 1.71 8.23
C ALA A 27 9.55 2.23 7.67
N ALA A 28 10.47 2.66 8.55
CA ALA A 28 11.79 3.14 8.15
C ALA A 28 12.64 2.08 7.41
N VAL A 29 12.45 0.81 7.73
CA VAL A 29 13.18 -0.32 7.13
C VAL A 29 12.45 -0.83 5.88
N LEU A 30 11.13 -0.92 5.95
CA LEU A 30 10.31 -1.53 4.89
C LEU A 30 10.05 -0.59 3.71
N ALA A 31 9.85 0.71 3.95
CA ALA A 31 9.46 1.63 2.89
C ALA A 31 10.44 1.67 1.69
N PRO A 32 11.78 1.73 1.88
CA PRO A 32 12.72 1.67 0.76
C PRO A 32 12.64 0.36 -0.03
N GLN A 33 12.36 -0.76 0.63
CA GLN A 33 12.21 -2.06 -0.02
C GLN A 33 10.92 -2.12 -0.87
N VAL A 34 9.83 -1.54 -0.36
CA VAL A 34 8.56 -1.42 -1.11
C VAL A 34 8.77 -0.54 -2.35
N VAL A 35 9.46 0.59 -2.22
CA VAL A 35 9.79 1.47 -3.36
C VAL A 35 10.58 0.73 -4.44
N ALA A 36 11.63 -0.01 -4.03
CA ALA A 36 12.40 -0.82 -4.97
C ALA A 36 11.54 -1.91 -5.65
N ALA A 37 10.64 -2.55 -4.89
CA ALA A 37 9.74 -3.56 -5.42
C ALA A 37 8.64 -3.00 -6.34
N ALA A 38 8.25 -1.74 -6.14
CA ALA A 38 7.22 -1.03 -6.91
C ALA A 38 7.70 -0.59 -8.31
N ALA A 39 8.99 -0.75 -8.64
CA ALA A 39 9.51 -0.44 -9.96
C ALA A 39 8.73 -1.19 -11.06
N GLY A 40 8.18 -0.42 -12.01
CA GLY A 40 7.37 -0.93 -13.12
C GLY A 40 5.88 -1.11 -12.81
N PHE A 41 5.42 -0.76 -11.61
CA PHE A 41 3.99 -0.72 -11.27
C PHE A 41 3.46 0.71 -11.28
N THR A 42 2.19 0.87 -11.70
CA THR A 42 1.51 2.18 -11.69
C THR A 42 0.80 2.47 -10.37
N HIS A 43 0.48 1.43 -9.60
CA HIS A 43 -0.28 1.54 -8.34
C HIS A 43 0.35 0.70 -7.25
N VAL A 44 0.40 1.25 -6.03
CA VAL A 44 0.81 0.54 -4.82
C VAL A 44 -0.30 0.70 -3.80
N LEU A 45 -0.89 -0.43 -3.38
CA LEU A 45 -1.97 -0.44 -2.40
C LEU A 45 -1.56 -1.25 -1.17
N ALA A 46 -2.06 -0.82 -0.01
CA ALA A 46 -2.02 -1.59 1.22
C ALA A 46 -3.34 -1.43 1.97
N PRO A 47 -3.77 -2.43 2.76
CA PRO A 47 -4.93 -2.28 3.63
C PRO A 47 -4.76 -1.12 4.60
N SER A 48 -5.82 -0.36 4.85
CA SER A 48 -5.81 0.82 5.74
C SER A 48 -5.79 0.48 7.24
N THR A 49 -5.03 -0.55 7.62
CA THR A 49 -4.76 -0.95 9.01
C THR A 49 -3.73 -0.03 9.66
N THR A 50 -3.46 -0.20 10.96
CA THR A 50 -2.37 0.54 11.65
C THR A 50 -1.04 0.42 10.92
N PHE A 51 -0.70 -0.78 10.44
CA PHE A 51 0.53 -1.01 9.68
C PHE A 51 0.54 -0.26 8.34
N GLY A 52 -0.55 -0.35 7.56
CA GLY A 52 -0.63 0.35 6.27
C GLY A 52 -0.59 1.87 6.44
N LYS A 53 -1.27 2.40 7.47
CA LYS A 53 -1.29 3.83 7.81
C LYS A 53 0.07 4.35 8.31
N ASP A 54 0.88 3.50 8.93
CA ASP A 54 2.27 3.84 9.32
C ASP A 54 3.22 3.79 8.12
N LEU A 55 3.13 2.74 7.29
CA LEU A 55 4.08 2.48 6.21
C LEU A 55 3.85 3.34 4.95
N MET A 56 2.61 3.40 4.46
CA MET A 56 2.30 3.93 3.12
C MET A 56 2.60 5.42 2.95
N PRO A 57 2.39 6.31 3.93
CA PRO A 57 2.79 7.71 3.80
C PRO A 57 4.30 7.87 3.54
N ARG A 58 5.13 7.02 4.17
CA ARG A 58 6.58 7.03 3.93
C ARG A 58 6.95 6.52 2.54
N VAL A 59 6.28 5.47 2.06
CA VAL A 59 6.47 4.96 0.68
C VAL A 59 6.13 6.04 -0.34
N ALA A 60 4.98 6.71 -0.18
CA ALA A 60 4.55 7.78 -1.08
C ALA A 60 5.51 8.98 -1.06
N ALA A 61 6.00 9.37 0.13
CA ALA A 61 7.00 10.42 0.26
C ALA A 61 8.31 10.07 -0.48
N LEU A 62 8.80 8.84 -0.39
CA LEU A 62 9.99 8.38 -1.11
C LEU A 62 9.80 8.33 -2.63
N LEU A 63 8.57 8.09 -3.11
CA LEU A 63 8.21 8.13 -4.52
C LEU A 63 7.93 9.55 -5.04
N GLY A 64 7.85 10.55 -4.16
CA GLY A 64 7.54 11.93 -4.53
C GLY A 64 6.10 12.14 -4.99
N VAL A 65 5.14 11.34 -4.50
CA VAL A 65 3.73 11.42 -4.88
C VAL A 65 2.81 11.62 -3.67
N ALA A 66 1.64 12.21 -3.90
CA ALA A 66 0.60 12.29 -2.88
C ALA A 66 -0.08 10.93 -2.71
N GLN A 67 -0.33 10.54 -1.46
CA GLN A 67 -1.04 9.31 -1.13
C GLN A 67 -2.54 9.57 -0.93
N VAL A 68 -3.37 8.67 -1.45
CA VAL A 68 -4.82 8.64 -1.18
C VAL A 68 -5.09 7.64 -0.05
N SER A 69 -5.54 8.12 1.11
CA SER A 69 -5.79 7.31 2.30
C SER A 69 -7.26 6.94 2.48
N ASP A 70 -7.50 5.81 3.16
CA ASP A 70 -8.86 5.35 3.50
C ASP A 70 -9.81 5.30 2.29
N LEU A 71 -9.31 4.74 1.18
CA LEU A 71 -10.09 4.45 -0.03
C LEU A 71 -11.29 3.56 0.31
N MET A 72 -12.47 3.97 -0.15
CA MET A 72 -13.69 3.15 -0.07
C MET A 72 -14.12 2.62 -1.44
N GLN A 73 -13.79 3.33 -2.51
CA GLN A 73 -14.12 2.92 -3.86
C GLN A 73 -13.07 3.38 -4.86
N VAL A 74 -12.84 2.55 -5.87
CA VAL A 74 -12.06 2.86 -7.07
C VAL A 74 -13.05 3.01 -8.21
N GLU A 75 -13.15 4.20 -8.79
CA GLU A 75 -14.05 4.47 -9.92
C GLU A 75 -13.35 4.22 -11.26
N ASP A 76 -12.08 4.62 -11.36
CA ASP A 76 -11.21 4.36 -12.50
C ASP A 76 -9.73 4.27 -12.06
N ALA A 77 -8.80 4.25 -13.01
CA ALA A 77 -7.36 4.13 -12.74
C ALA A 77 -6.75 5.32 -11.98
N GLN A 78 -7.41 6.48 -11.92
CA GLN A 78 -6.89 7.68 -11.24
C GLN A 78 -7.95 8.39 -10.38
N ARG A 79 -9.17 7.85 -10.29
CA ARG A 79 -10.31 8.43 -9.60
C ARG A 79 -10.79 7.52 -8.47
N PHE A 80 -10.84 8.10 -7.29
CA PHE A 80 -10.91 7.38 -6.03
C PHE A 80 -11.85 8.07 -5.07
N VAL A 81 -12.75 7.33 -4.43
CA VAL A 81 -13.66 7.91 -3.43
C VAL A 81 -13.17 7.58 -2.03
N ARG A 82 -13.09 8.60 -1.18
CA ARG A 82 -12.71 8.47 0.23
C ARG A 82 -13.64 9.25 1.16
N PRO A 83 -13.81 8.82 2.41
CA PRO A 83 -14.59 9.54 3.40
C PRO A 83 -13.74 10.69 3.97
N ILE A 84 -14.42 11.78 4.29
CA ILE A 84 -13.91 12.91 5.06
C ILE A 84 -14.93 13.28 6.15
N TYR A 85 -14.53 14.14 7.09
CA TYR A 85 -15.39 14.54 8.22
C TYR A 85 -15.98 13.35 9.00
N ALA A 86 -15.12 12.40 9.37
CA ALA A 86 -15.50 11.17 10.08
C ALA A 86 -16.57 10.33 9.35
N GLY A 87 -16.59 10.37 8.01
CA GLY A 87 -17.52 9.59 7.19
C GLY A 87 -18.81 10.32 6.80
N ASN A 88 -19.01 11.56 7.25
CA ASN A 88 -20.22 12.34 6.94
C ASN A 88 -20.23 12.93 5.52
N ALA A 89 -19.09 13.00 4.85
CA ALA A 89 -19.00 13.42 3.47
C ALA A 89 -18.01 12.54 2.69
N LEU A 90 -18.28 12.41 1.39
CA LEU A 90 -17.44 11.69 0.45
C LEU A 90 -16.78 12.70 -0.48
N ILE A 91 -15.51 12.46 -0.80
CA ILE A 91 -14.77 13.25 -1.77
C ILE A 91 -14.09 12.32 -2.77
N THR A 92 -13.95 12.84 -4.00
CA THR A 92 -13.30 12.19 -5.13
C THR A 92 -12.03 12.92 -5.50
#